data_AF-A0A436RA97-F1
#
_entry.id   AF-A0A436RA97-F1
#
_cell.length_a   1.000
_cell.length_b   1.000
_cell.length_c   1.000
_cell.angle_alpha   90.00
_cell.angle_beta   90.00
_cell.angle_gamma   90.00
#
_symmetry.space_group_name_H-M   'P 1'
#
loop_
_entity.id
_entity.type
_entity.pdbx_description
1 polymer ?
#
loop_
_entity_poly.entity_id
_entity_poly.type
_entity_poly.pdbx_seq_one_letter_code
_entity_poly.pdbx_strand_id
1 'polypeptide(L)' 'GVINLPSGAPTMALTGGAAARLENILPKGHRALIHLTITDDFPLAQAFVIIEAVPAEQAPH' A
#
# COMPACT_ATOMS: atom_id res chain seq x y z
N GLY A 1 7.66 6.12 0.66
CA GLY A 1 7.94 6.04 -0.79
C GLY A 1 7.58 4.66 -1.33
N VAL A 2 7.65 4.49 -2.65
CA VAL A 2 7.54 3.19 -3.31
C VAL A 2 8.85 2.42 -3.11
N ILE A 3 8.76 1.15 -2.72
CA ILE A 3 9.90 0.24 -2.59
C ILE A 3 9.63 -0.95 -3.52
N ASN A 4 10.57 -1.25 -4.41
CA ASN A 4 10.46 -2.46 -5.24
C ASN A 4 11.07 -3.64 -4.48
N LEU A 5 10.31 -4.72 -4.36
CA LEU A 5 10.84 -5.98 -3.86
C LEU A 5 11.82 -6.58 -4.89
N PRO A 6 12.70 -7.52 -4.49
CA PRO A 6 13.58 -8.22 -5.41
C PRO A 6 12.86 -8.93 -6.56
N SER A 7 11.56 -9.25 -6.37
CA SER A 7 10.68 -9.81 -7.40
C SER A 7 10.26 -8.78 -8.48
N GLY A 8 10.60 -7.50 -8.32
CA GLY A 8 10.13 -6.40 -9.16
C GLY A 8 8.74 -5.89 -8.79
N ALA A 9 8.04 -6.54 -7.84
CA ALA A 9 6.72 -6.09 -7.41
C ALA A 9 6.82 -4.77 -6.62
N PRO A 10 6.04 -3.75 -6.97
CA PRO A 10 6.04 -2.47 -6.28
C PRO A 10 5.31 -2.59 -4.94
N THR A 11 5.92 -2.08 -3.88
CA THR A 11 5.33 -2.00 -2.53
C THR A 11 5.37 -0.57 -2.01
N MET A 12 4.58 -0.27 -0.98
CA MET A 12 4.47 1.07 -0.41
C MET A 12 5.00 1.09 1.02
N ALA A 13 5.99 1.94 1.28
CA ALA A 13 6.39 2.32 2.64
C ALA A 13 5.84 3.71 2.94
N LEU A 14 4.70 3.78 3.62
CA LEU A 14 4.10 5.06 4.02
C LEU A 14 4.82 5.60 5.25
N THR A 15 5.09 6.91 5.25
CA THR A 15 5.80 7.61 6.33
C THR A 15 5.11 8.95 6.63
N GLY A 16 5.38 9.50 7.82
CA GLY A 16 4.87 10.82 8.21
C GLY A 16 3.34 10.92 8.15
N GLY A 17 2.83 12.01 7.59
CA GLY A 17 1.39 12.30 7.56
C GLY A 17 0.54 11.24 6.82
N ALA A 18 1.11 10.56 5.83
CA ALA A 18 0.40 9.49 5.12
C ALA A 18 0.21 8.23 6.00
N ALA A 19 1.24 7.88 6.78
CA ALA A 19 1.14 6.78 7.76
C ALA A 19 0.13 7.13 8.86
N ALA A 20 0.23 8.33 9.43
CA ALA A 20 -0.70 8.80 10.45
C ALA A 20 -2.15 8.85 9.93
N ARG A 21 -2.37 9.28 8.68
CA ARG A 21 -3.71 9.29 8.08
C ARG A 21 -4.24 7.87 7.91
N LEU A 22 -3.41 6.93 7.46
CA LEU A 22 -3.79 5.53 7.29
C LEU A 22 -4.22 4.90 8.62
N GLU A 23 -3.43 5.09 9.67
CA GLU A 23 -3.75 4.60 11.02
C GLU A 23 -5.08 5.16 11.53
N ASN A 24 -5.38 6.43 11.25
CA ASN A 24 -6.62 7.08 11.68
C ASN A 24 -7.89 6.59 10.95
N ILE A 25 -7.75 6.12 9.71
CA ILE A 25 -8.90 5.61 8.93
C ILE A 25 -9.08 4.09 9.04
N LEU A 26 -8.07 3.38 9.55
CA LEU A 26 -8.15 1.94 9.77
C LEU A 26 -9.09 1.62 10.94
N PRO A 27 -10.03 0.67 10.76
CA PRO A 27 -10.80 0.16 11.88
C PRO A 27 -9.91 -0.52 12.93
N LYS A 28 -10.36 -0.51 14.18
CA LYS A 28 -9.64 -1.18 15.28
C LYS A 28 -9.43 -2.67 14.95
N GLY A 29 -8.25 -3.18 15.27
CA GLY A 29 -7.89 -4.59 15.04
C GLY A 29 -7.62 -4.95 13.58
N HIS A 30 -7.52 -3.97 12.68
CA HIS A 30 -7.16 -4.18 11.28
C HIS A 30 -5.77 -3.65 10.97
N ARG A 31 -5.10 -4.30 10.02
CA ARG A 31 -3.90 -3.80 9.36
C ARG A 31 -4.25 -3.42 7.92
N ALA A 32 -3.51 -2.46 7.36
CA ALA A 32 -3.64 -2.15 5.94
C ALA A 32 -2.86 -3.16 5.09
N LEU A 33 -3.50 -3.62 4.02
CA LEU A 33 -2.84 -4.24 2.87
C LEU A 33 -2.95 -3.28 1.69
N ILE A 34 -1.82 -2.93 1.07
CA ILE A 34 -1.79 -1.97 -0.03
C ILE A 34 -1.49 -2.74 -1.32
N HIS A 35 -2.48 -2.78 -2.20
CA HIS A 35 -2.34 -3.32 -3.54
C HIS A 35 -1.97 -2.19 -4.48
N LEU A 36 -0.78 -2.28 -5.09
CA LEU A 36 -0.25 -1.26 -5.98
C LEU A 36 0.05 -1.87 -7.35
N THR A 37 -0.51 -1.27 -8.39
CA THR A 37 -0.10 -1.49 -9.79
C THR A 37 0.33 -0.16 -10.38
N ILE A 38 1.45 -0.16 -11.09
CA ILE A 38 1.99 1.03 -11.77
C ILE A 38 2.26 0.72 -13.24
N THR A 39 1.93 1.67 -14.10
CA THR A 39 2.23 1.66 -15.53
C THR A 39 2.92 2.96 -15.88
N ASP A 40 4.03 2.87 -16.60
CA ASP A 40 4.79 4.00 -17.11
C ASP A 40 4.82 3.89 -18.63
N ASP A 41 4.22 4.88 -19.31
CA ASP A 41 4.21 4.99 -20.77
C ASP A 41 4.38 6.45 -21.18
N PHE A 42 5.55 6.78 -21.72
CA PHE A 42 5.97 8.18 -21.92
C PHE A 42 4.97 8.96 -22.79
N PRO A 43 4.46 10.12 -22.31
CA PRO A 43 4.97 10.93 -21.20
C PRO A 43 4.23 10.75 -19.85
N LEU A 44 3.36 9.76 -19.74
CA LEU A 44 2.45 9.58 -18.61
C LEU A 44 2.88 8.42 -17.70
N ALA A 45 2.57 8.56 -16.42
CA ALA A 45 2.62 7.45 -15.48
C ALA A 45 1.29 7.39 -14.73
N GLN A 46 0.84 6.17 -14.48
CA GLN A 46 -0.41 5.89 -13.78
C GLN A 46 -0.18 4.84 -12.71
N ALA A 47 -0.82 5.03 -11.55
CA ALA A 47 -0.84 4.05 -10.48
C ALA A 47 -2.27 3.81 -9.99
N PHE A 48 -2.61 2.55 -9.78
CA PHE A 48 -3.82 2.16 -9.05
C PHE A 48 -3.42 1.69 -7.66
N VAL A 49 -4.06 2.27 -6.64
CA VAL A 49 -3.83 1.92 -5.25
C VAL A 49 -5.15 1.53 -4.61
N ILE A 50 -5.21 0.31 -4.09
CA ILE A 50 -6.31 -0.16 -3.24
C ILE A 50 -5.75 -0.34 -1.84
N ILE A 51 -6.41 0.28 -0.86
CA ILE A 51 -6.09 0.14 0.55
C ILE A 51 -7.19 -0.73 1.16
N GLU A 52 -6.82 -1.96 1.51
CA GLU A 52 -7.71 -2.93 2.13
C GLU A 52 -7.43 -3.00 3.64
N ALA A 53 -8.49 -2.96 4.45
CA ALA A 53 -8.38 -3.23 5.88
C ALA A 53 -8.63 -4.72 6.11
N VAL A 54 -7.59 -5.46 6.52
CA VAL A 54 -7.70 -6.89 6.85
C VAL A 54 -7.52 -7.08 8.36
N PRO A 55 -8.20 -8.06 8.99
CA PRO A 55 -7.98 -8.37 10.40
C PRO A 55 -6.49 -8.61 10.70
N ALA A 56 -5.99 -8.02 11.79
CA ALA A 56 -4.58 -8.12 12.17
C ALA A 56 -4.15 -9.55 12.54
N GLU A 57 -5.10 -10.39 12.97
CA GLU A 57 -4.87 -11.80 13.30
C GLU A 57 -4.77 -12.71 12.07
N GLN A 58 -5.15 -12.23 10.88
CA GLN A 58 -5.05 -13.01 9.66
C GLN A 58 -3.61 -12.98 9.15
N ALA A 59 -2.92 -14.11 9.30
CA ALA A 59 -1.59 -14.33 8.71
C ALA A 59 -1.67 -14.12 7.18
N PRO A 60 -0.68 -13.43 6.57
CA PRO A 60 -0.64 -13.30 5.12
C PRO A 60 -0.49 -14.70 4.50
N HIS A 61 -1.30 -14.98 3.47
CA HIS A 61 -1.19 -16.17 2.63
C HIS A 61 0.04 -16.10 1.71
#